data_AF-A0A3C0U5E0-F1
#
_entry.id   AF-A0A3C0U5E0-F1
#
_cell.length_a   1.000
_cell.length_b   1.000
_cell.length_c   1.000
_cell.angle_alpha   90.00
_cell.angle_beta   90.00
_cell.angle_gamma   90.00
#
_symmetry.space_group_name_H-M   'P 1'
#
loop_
_entity.id
_entity.type
_entity.pdbx_description
1 polymer ?
#
loop_
_entity_poly.entity_id
_entity_poly.type
_entity_poly.pdbx_seq_one_letter_code
_entity_poly.pdbx_strand_id
1 'polypeptide(L)'
;DNFELKESIIQAKYTAVPLNAQKTDQAIRWFKRRIIEDKYYDWIEVFATKQSAYNDSSWIPLDEFLSEIPLETSNPYAYLNRTKRFTCEDTVMVYFVEVNELRIANSYSPLEYVKNRIRKMILNKRRITLIERIEENIISNAIEKGDLLIP
;
A
#
# COMPACT_ATOMS: atom_id res chain seq x y z
N ASP A 1 -21.25 6.95 -15.62
CA ASP A 1 -21.26 8.01 -14.60
C ASP A 1 -20.07 7.89 -13.66
N ASN A 2 -19.38 9.02 -13.51
CA ASN A 2 -18.03 9.16 -12.97
C ASN A 2 -17.88 8.62 -11.55
N PHE A 3 -16.93 7.71 -11.35
CA PHE A 3 -16.43 7.35 -10.02
C PHE A 3 -15.36 8.36 -9.64
N GLU A 4 -15.73 9.37 -8.85
CA GLU A 4 -14.79 10.31 -8.26
C GLU A 4 -13.91 9.61 -7.22
N LEU A 5 -12.60 9.88 -7.27
CA LEU A 5 -11.66 9.46 -6.23
C LEU A 5 -12.01 10.15 -4.92
N LYS A 6 -12.51 9.39 -3.94
CA LYS A 6 -12.79 9.87 -2.57
C LYS A 6 -11.51 10.10 -1.75
N GLU A 7 -10.39 9.57 -2.22
CA GLU A 7 -9.09 9.57 -1.55
C GLU A 7 -7.99 9.65 -2.60
N SER A 8 -6.82 10.20 -2.24
CA SER A 8 -5.70 10.29 -3.16
C SER A 8 -4.97 8.95 -3.23
N ILE A 9 -4.49 8.59 -4.41
CA ILE A 9 -3.82 7.31 -4.66
C ILE A 9 -2.46 7.54 -5.30
N ILE A 10 -1.55 6.62 -5.00
CA ILE A 10 -0.18 6.63 -5.52
C ILE A 10 0.15 5.28 -6.15
N GLN A 11 0.90 5.34 -7.23
CA GLN A 11 1.59 4.21 -7.82
C GLN A 11 3.09 4.43 -7.61
N ALA A 12 3.70 3.61 -6.77
CA ALA A 12 5.11 3.68 -6.44
C ALA A 12 5.66 2.28 -6.16
N LYS A 13 6.95 2.10 -6.41
CA LYS A 13 7.71 0.93 -5.95
C LYS A 13 8.70 1.38 -4.89
N TYR A 14 8.98 0.49 -3.94
CA TYR A 14 10.00 0.76 -2.94
C TYR A 14 10.81 -0.47 -2.58
N THR A 15 12.03 -0.22 -2.11
CA THR A 15 12.90 -1.23 -1.54
C THR A 15 13.27 -0.82 -0.13
N ALA A 16 13.08 -1.72 0.83
CA ALA A 16 13.47 -1.54 2.22
C ALA A 16 14.70 -2.40 2.53
N VAL A 17 15.74 -1.77 3.08
CA VAL A 17 17.04 -2.39 3.38
C VAL A 17 17.48 -2.02 4.80
N PRO A 18 18.09 -2.92 5.59
CA PRO A 18 18.63 -2.57 6.90
C PRO A 18 19.67 -1.45 6.81
N LEU A 19 19.63 -0.51 7.76
CA LEU A 19 20.58 0.62 7.84
C LEU A 19 22.06 0.17 7.84
N ASN A 20 22.34 -0.99 8.43
CA ASN A 20 23.69 -1.55 8.53
C ASN A 20 24.15 -2.32 7.28
N ALA A 21 23.37 -2.33 6.20
CA ALA A 21 23.78 -2.94 4.95
C ALA A 21 25.07 -2.31 4.43
N GLN A 22 25.96 -3.13 3.87
CA GLN A 22 27.22 -2.62 3.33
C GLN A 22 26.93 -1.79 2.08
N LYS A 23 27.67 -0.69 1.90
CA LYS A 23 27.62 0.17 0.70
C LYS A 23 26.30 0.91 0.48
N THR A 24 25.47 1.10 1.52
CA THR A 24 24.21 1.87 1.44
C THR A 24 24.40 3.26 0.80
N ASP A 25 25.44 4.02 1.17
CA ASP A 25 25.74 5.32 0.55
C ASP A 25 26.00 5.22 -0.96
N GLN A 26 26.63 4.14 -1.41
CA GLN A 26 26.87 3.90 -2.82
C GLN A 26 25.56 3.54 -3.53
N ALA A 27 24.75 2.70 -2.90
CA ALA A 27 23.42 2.34 -3.39
C ALA A 27 22.50 3.57 -3.54
N ILE A 28 22.53 4.52 -2.60
CA ILE A 28 21.79 5.79 -2.73
C ILE A 28 22.23 6.56 -3.99
N ARG A 29 23.53 6.59 -4.29
CA ARG A 29 24.04 7.25 -5.50
C ARG A 29 23.66 6.51 -6.78
N TRP A 30 23.69 5.19 -6.76
CA TRP A 30 23.27 4.35 -7.88
C TRP A 30 21.78 4.53 -8.16
N PHE A 31 20.96 4.46 -7.12
CA PHE A 31 19.51 4.64 -7.19
C PHE A 31 19.10 6.01 -7.74
N LYS A 32 19.81 7.08 -7.39
CA LYS A 32 19.49 8.43 -7.89
C LYS A 32 19.88 8.64 -9.37
N ARG A 33 20.70 7.77 -9.96
CA ARG A 33 21.28 7.94 -11.30
C ARG A 33 20.89 6.78 -12.21
N ARG A 34 19.95 7.00 -13.12
CA ARG A 34 19.49 5.99 -14.10
C ARG A 34 20.62 5.33 -14.91
N ILE A 35 21.70 6.06 -15.20
CA ILE A 35 22.85 5.53 -15.98
C ILE A 35 23.64 4.41 -15.28
N ILE A 36 23.51 4.28 -13.96
CA ILE A 36 24.22 3.25 -13.16
C ILE A 36 23.25 2.48 -12.27
N GLU A 37 21.98 2.42 -12.67
CA GLU A 37 20.91 1.78 -11.91
C GLU A 37 21.09 0.27 -11.80
N ASP A 38 21.73 -0.36 -12.77
CA ASP A 38 22.04 -1.80 -12.75
C ASP A 38 22.82 -2.20 -11.49
N LYS A 39 23.76 -1.36 -11.02
CA LYS A 39 24.49 -1.60 -9.78
C LYS A 39 23.61 -1.54 -8.53
N TYR A 40 22.55 -0.73 -8.58
CA TYR A 40 21.54 -0.71 -7.55
C TYR A 40 20.75 -2.03 -7.58
N TYR A 41 20.32 -2.48 -8.77
CA TYR A 41 19.65 -3.77 -8.97
C TYR A 41 20.46 -4.98 -8.49
N ASP A 42 21.76 -5.02 -8.75
CA ASP A 42 22.64 -6.08 -8.21
C ASP A 42 22.73 -6.04 -6.68
N TRP A 43 22.78 -4.83 -6.10
CA TRP A 43 22.94 -4.65 -4.66
C TRP A 43 21.70 -5.06 -3.88
N ILE A 44 20.52 -4.68 -4.38
CA ILE A 44 19.26 -4.98 -3.72
C ILE A 44 18.85 -6.45 -3.82
N GLU A 45 19.35 -7.22 -4.78
CA GLU A 45 19.18 -8.70 -4.78
C GLU A 45 19.74 -9.35 -3.51
N VAL A 46 20.75 -8.74 -2.90
CA VAL A 46 21.41 -9.26 -1.69
C VAL A 46 20.79 -8.70 -0.41
N PHE A 47 20.44 -7.40 -0.40
CA PHE A 47 20.12 -6.68 0.84
C PHE A 47 18.64 -6.31 1.00
N ALA A 48 17.82 -6.42 -0.05
CA ALA A 48 16.40 -6.11 0.05
C ALA A 48 15.68 -7.06 1.03
N THR A 49 14.85 -6.48 1.89
CA THR A 49 14.00 -7.25 2.78
C THR A 49 12.74 -7.72 2.06
N LYS A 50 12.07 -8.74 2.62
CA LYS A 50 10.78 -9.26 2.13
C LYS A 50 9.65 -8.22 2.13
N GLN A 51 9.81 -7.11 2.85
CA GLN A 51 8.84 -6.02 2.90
C GLN A 51 8.90 -5.13 1.64
N SER A 52 9.90 -5.31 0.78
CA SER A 52 10.07 -4.50 -0.43
C SER A 52 8.96 -4.76 -1.44
N ALA A 53 8.29 -3.69 -1.90
CA ALA A 53 7.33 -3.74 -3.01
C ALA A 53 8.02 -3.46 -4.36
N TYR A 54 8.74 -4.45 -4.88
CA TYR A 54 9.55 -4.32 -6.11
C TYR A 54 8.76 -4.02 -7.38
N ASN A 55 7.54 -4.55 -7.46
CA ASN A 55 6.87 -4.78 -8.74
C ASN A 55 5.39 -4.39 -8.76
N ASP A 56 4.88 -3.75 -7.71
CA ASP A 56 3.48 -3.40 -7.69
C ASP A 56 3.23 -2.10 -8.46
N SER A 57 2.90 -2.26 -9.74
CA SER A 57 2.20 -1.22 -10.53
C SER A 57 0.77 -0.96 -9.99
N SER A 58 0.46 -1.47 -8.81
CA SER A 58 -0.83 -1.38 -8.14
C SER A 58 -0.99 0.00 -7.49
N TRP A 59 -2.17 0.57 -7.66
CA TRP A 59 -2.56 1.80 -6.97
C TRP A 59 -2.89 1.51 -5.52
N ILE A 60 -2.27 2.24 -4.60
CA ILE A 60 -2.57 2.20 -3.17
C ILE A 60 -3.03 3.57 -2.68
N PRO A 61 -3.89 3.63 -1.65
CA PRO A 61 -4.18 4.88 -0.96
C PRO A 61 -2.89 5.58 -0.51
N LEU A 62 -2.81 6.89 -0.71
CA LEU A 62 -1.62 7.64 -0.32
C LEU A 62 -1.37 7.56 1.19
N ASP A 63 -2.43 7.55 2.00
CA ASP A 63 -2.30 7.47 3.46
C ASP A 63 -1.72 6.12 3.91
N GLU A 64 -2.08 5.04 3.22
CA GLU A 64 -1.50 3.71 3.45
C GLU A 64 0.00 3.72 3.10
N PHE A 65 0.36 4.29 1.94
CA PHE A 65 1.76 4.46 1.54
C PHE A 65 2.57 5.28 2.56
N LEU A 66 2.02 6.39 3.05
CA LEU A 66 2.68 7.26 4.03
C LEU A 66 2.76 6.64 5.43
N SER A 67 1.96 5.62 5.72
CA SER A 67 2.07 4.85 6.96
C SER A 67 3.24 3.86 6.95
N GLU A 68 3.63 3.37 5.77
CA GLU A 68 4.76 2.44 5.61
C GLU A 68 6.09 3.17 5.35
N ILE A 69 6.05 4.31 4.65
CA ILE A 69 7.23 5.04 4.23
C ILE A 69 7.41 6.28 5.13
N PRO A 70 8.51 6.38 5.92
CA PRO A 70 8.76 7.47 6.85
C PRO A 70 9.19 8.75 6.12
N LEU A 71 8.26 9.34 5.37
CA LEU A 71 8.49 10.56 4.60
C LEU A 71 8.33 11.79 5.48
N GLU A 72 9.44 12.40 5.88
CA GLU A 72 9.45 13.63 6.67
C GLU A 72 9.21 14.87 5.78
N THR A 73 7.97 15.31 5.68
CA THR A 73 7.60 16.54 4.97
C THR A 73 6.29 17.12 5.48
N SER A 74 6.19 18.45 5.51
CA SER A 74 4.94 19.15 5.85
C SER A 74 3.88 19.04 4.76
N ASN A 75 4.27 18.72 3.52
CA ASN A 75 3.36 18.54 2.40
C ASN A 75 3.77 17.34 1.52
N PRO A 76 3.32 16.12 1.88
CA PRO A 76 3.63 14.90 1.14
C PRO A 76 3.18 14.95 -0.33
N TYR A 77 2.02 15.54 -0.61
CA TYR A 77 1.49 15.66 -1.96
C TYR A 77 2.40 16.45 -2.88
N ALA A 78 2.77 17.67 -2.48
CA ALA A 78 3.63 18.53 -3.28
C ALA A 78 5.01 17.88 -3.49
N TYR A 79 5.53 17.23 -2.45
CA TYR A 79 6.80 16.53 -2.52
C TYR A 79 6.77 15.35 -3.50
N LEU A 80 5.81 14.44 -3.37
CA LEU A 80 5.70 13.24 -4.19
C LEU A 80 5.31 13.54 -5.65
N ASN A 81 4.61 14.66 -5.89
CA ASN A 81 4.33 15.13 -7.24
C ASN A 81 5.61 15.62 -7.95
N ARG A 82 6.51 16.31 -7.21
CA ARG A 82 7.76 16.88 -7.76
C ARG A 82 8.91 15.87 -7.79
N THR A 83 8.99 15.01 -6.78
CA THR A 83 10.14 14.16 -6.51
C THR A 83 9.78 12.72 -6.81
N LYS A 84 10.16 12.26 -8.01
CA LYS A 84 9.86 10.91 -8.49
C LYS A 84 10.76 9.83 -7.93
N ARG A 85 11.97 10.17 -7.46
CA ARG A 85 12.90 9.23 -6.84
C ARG A 85 13.53 9.86 -5.60
N PHE A 86 13.42 9.19 -4.47
CA PHE A 86 14.00 9.65 -3.21
C PHE A 86 14.37 8.49 -2.30
N THR A 87 15.11 8.84 -1.25
CA THR A 87 15.48 7.91 -0.18
C THR A 87 15.08 8.54 1.15
N CYS A 88 14.53 7.73 2.05
CA CYS A 88 14.23 8.11 3.44
C CYS A 88 14.60 6.95 4.36
N GLU A 89 14.71 7.22 5.65
CA GLU A 89 15.13 6.22 6.63
C GLU A 89 14.29 6.36 7.90
N ASP A 90 14.14 5.25 8.62
CA ASP A 90 13.69 5.26 10.01
C ASP A 90 14.84 4.80 10.91
N THR A 91 14.52 4.32 12.12
CA THR A 91 15.53 3.85 13.08
C THR A 91 16.28 2.57 12.68
N VAL A 92 15.75 1.78 11.74
CA VAL A 92 16.25 0.42 11.41
C VAL A 92 16.44 0.18 9.92
N MET A 93 15.72 0.90 9.05
CA MET A 93 15.64 0.67 7.62
C MET A 93 15.89 1.95 6.81
N VAL A 94 16.42 1.74 5.60
CA VAL A 94 16.49 2.73 4.52
C VAL A 94 15.56 2.29 3.40
N TYR A 95 14.75 3.24 2.94
CA TYR A 95 13.76 3.08 1.89
C TYR A 95 14.21 3.79 0.63
N PHE A 96 14.20 3.07 -0.49
CA PHE A 96 14.49 3.59 -1.83
C PHE A 96 13.18 3.60 -2.60
N VAL A 97 12.65 4.79 -2.87
CA VAL A 97 11.29 4.96 -3.41
C VAL A 97 11.34 5.57 -4.80
N GLU A 98 10.64 4.92 -5.73
CA GLU A 98 10.35 5.47 -7.06
C GLU A 98 8.84 5.62 -7.25
N VAL A 99 8.38 6.86 -7.36
CA VAL A 99 6.99 7.23 -7.63
C VAL A 99 6.80 7.26 -9.14
N ASN A 100 5.89 6.42 -9.64
CA ASN A 100 5.45 6.48 -11.02
C ASN A 100 4.42 7.60 -11.18
N GLU A 101 3.35 7.54 -10.39
CA GLU A 101 2.18 8.38 -10.60
C GLU A 101 1.44 8.70 -9.30
N LEU A 102 0.89 9.92 -9.21
CA LEU A 102 0.10 10.39 -8.09
C LEU A 102 -1.22 10.95 -8.63
N ARG A 103 -2.35 10.51 -8.08
CA ARG A 103 -3.68 11.01 -8.43
C ARG A 103 -4.36 11.55 -7.17
N ILE A 104 -4.77 12.81 -7.24
CA ILE A 104 -5.42 13.50 -6.13
C ILE A 104 -6.92 13.15 -6.13
N ALA A 105 -7.51 13.11 -4.95
CA ALA A 105 -8.97 13.06 -4.78
C ALA A 105 -9.67 14.10 -5.67
N ASN A 106 -10.83 13.75 -6.23
CA ASN A 106 -11.61 14.52 -7.23
C ASN A 106 -11.05 14.55 -8.67
N SER A 107 -10.03 13.74 -8.98
CA SER A 107 -9.66 13.42 -10.37
C SER A 107 -10.37 12.15 -10.87
N TYR A 108 -10.43 11.93 -12.19
CA TYR A 108 -11.03 10.72 -12.77
C TYR A 108 -10.32 9.47 -12.22
N SER A 109 -11.05 8.59 -11.53
CA SER A 109 -10.49 7.36 -10.99
C SER A 109 -10.09 6.40 -12.12
N PRO A 110 -8.87 5.84 -12.13
CA PRO A 110 -8.52 4.76 -13.05
C PRO A 110 -9.50 3.60 -12.90
N LEU A 111 -10.01 3.08 -14.03
CA LEU A 111 -11.03 2.02 -14.05
C LEU A 111 -10.59 0.77 -13.25
N GLU A 112 -9.30 0.43 -13.32
CA GLU A 112 -8.66 -0.65 -12.57
C GLU A 112 -8.77 -0.48 -11.04
N TYR A 113 -8.56 0.73 -10.52
CA TYR A 113 -8.68 1.01 -9.08
C TYR A 113 -10.13 0.90 -8.61
N VAL A 114 -11.08 1.46 -9.37
CA VAL A 114 -12.51 1.35 -9.08
C VAL A 114 -12.95 -0.11 -9.06
N LYS A 115 -12.53 -0.89 -10.05
CA LYS A 115 -12.87 -2.31 -10.18
C LYS A 115 -12.35 -3.13 -8.99
N ASN A 116 -11.09 -2.92 -8.59
CA ASN A 116 -10.51 -3.60 -7.42
C ASN A 116 -11.23 -3.20 -6.12
N ARG A 117 -11.56 -1.91 -5.96
CA ARG A 117 -12.28 -1.40 -4.78
C ARG A 117 -13.71 -1.94 -4.71
N ILE A 118 -14.45 -1.94 -5.81
CA ILE A 118 -15.80 -2.53 -5.91
C ILE A 118 -15.73 -4.02 -5.58
N ARG A 119 -14.75 -4.75 -6.12
CA ARG A 119 -14.58 -6.17 -5.84
C ARG A 119 -14.33 -6.42 -4.35
N LYS A 120 -13.40 -5.69 -3.73
CA LYS A 120 -13.12 -5.79 -2.28
C LYS A 120 -14.36 -5.46 -1.46
N MET A 121 -15.11 -4.42 -1.83
CA MET A 121 -16.34 -4.02 -1.14
C MET A 121 -17.44 -5.10 -1.24
N ILE A 122 -17.66 -5.67 -2.43
CA ILE A 122 -18.63 -6.76 -2.63
C ILE A 122 -18.24 -7.99 -1.80
N LEU A 123 -16.95 -8.34 -1.78
CA LEU A 123 -16.45 -9.46 -0.98
C LEU A 123 -16.65 -9.22 0.52
N ASN A 124 -16.35 -8.03 1.02
CA ASN A 124 -16.58 -7.68 2.43
C ASN A 124 -18.07 -7.71 2.79
N LYS A 125 -18.95 -7.15 1.94
CA LYS A 125 -20.41 -7.25 2.15
C LYS A 125 -20.87 -8.71 2.25
N ARG A 126 -20.44 -9.57 1.33
CA ARG A 126 -20.77 -11.00 1.35
C ARG A 126 -20.27 -11.71 2.62
N ARG A 127 -19.07 -11.35 3.11
CA ARG A 127 -18.54 -11.89 4.36
C ARG A 127 -19.40 -11.48 5.57
N ILE A 128 -19.76 -10.21 5.68
CA ILE A 128 -20.60 -9.70 6.76
C ILE A 128 -21.97 -10.40 6.75
N THR A 129 -22.64 -10.43 5.59
CA THR A 129 -23.95 -11.11 5.46
C THR A 129 -23.89 -12.59 5.79
N LEU A 130 -22.77 -13.27 5.50
CA LEU A 130 -22.61 -14.68 5.87
C LEU A 130 -22.49 -14.85 7.40
N ILE A 131 -21.76 -13.97 8.08
CA ILE A 131 -21.61 -13.99 9.54
C ILE A 131 -22.96 -13.75 10.20
N GLU A 132 -23.69 -12.70 9.79
CA GLU A 132 -25.03 -12.39 10.30
C GLU A 132 -25.97 -13.59 10.15
N ARG A 133 -25.96 -14.25 8.99
CA ARG A 133 -26.79 -15.44 8.74
C ARG A 133 -26.38 -16.64 9.61
N ILE A 134 -25.09 -16.80 9.91
CA ILE A 134 -24.61 -17.85 10.81
C ILE A 134 -25.08 -17.56 12.24
N GLU A 135 -24.97 -16.31 12.71
CA GLU A 135 -25.44 -15.88 14.03
C GLU A 135 -26.95 -16.10 14.17
N GLU A 136 -27.75 -15.66 13.19
CA GLU A 136 -29.20 -15.89 13.14
C GLU A 136 -29.55 -17.38 13.19
N ASN A 137 -28.84 -18.22 12.44
CA ASN A 137 -29.06 -19.67 12.44
C ASN A 137 -28.67 -20.30 13.79
N ILE A 138 -27.58 -19.86 14.44
CA ILE A 138 -27.18 -20.35 15.75
C ILE A 138 -28.24 -19.99 16.80
N ILE A 139 -28.71 -18.73 16.80
CA ILE A 139 -29.76 -18.26 17.71
C ILE A 139 -31.05 -19.04 17.46
N SER A 140 -31.48 -19.17 16.21
CA SER A 140 -32.71 -19.90 15.85
C SER A 140 -32.64 -21.37 16.25
N ASN A 141 -31.50 -22.04 15.99
CA ASN A 141 -31.31 -23.43 16.40
C ASN A 141 -31.31 -23.61 17.92
N ALA A 142 -30.75 -22.66 18.67
CA ALA A 142 -30.74 -22.71 20.13
C ALA A 142 -32.13 -22.42 20.74
N ILE A 143 -32.94 -21.58 20.11
CA ILE A 143 -34.36 -21.39 20.47
C ILE A 143 -35.16 -22.65 20.15
N GLU A 144 -35.01 -23.23 18.95
CA GLU A 144 -35.74 -24.45 18.53
C GLU A 144 -35.39 -25.67 19.40
N LYS A 145 -34.14 -25.79 19.86
CA LYS A 145 -33.71 -26.85 20.78
C LYS A 145 -34.09 -26.62 22.24
N GLY A 146 -34.58 -25.43 22.58
CA GLY A 146 -34.93 -25.04 23.95
C GLY A 146 -33.73 -24.70 24.84
N ASP A 147 -32.55 -24.48 24.25
CA ASP A 147 -31.30 -24.13 24.96
C ASP A 147 -31.22 -22.62 25.30
N LEU A 148 -32.03 -21.79 24.64
CA LEU A 148 -32.18 -20.35 24.93
C LEU A 148 -33.63 -19.99 25.24
N LEU A 149 -33.88 -19.51 26.47
CA LEU A 149 -35.13 -18.87 26.87
C LEU A 149 -34.91 -17.35 26.89
N ILE A 150 -35.61 -16.64 26.00
CA ILE A 150 -35.67 -15.17 26.04
C ILE A 150 -36.79 -14.81 27.03
N PRO A 151 -36.51 -14.02 28.09
CA PRO A 151 -37.52 -13.61 29.06
C PRO A 151 -38.53 -12.61 28.49
#